data_AF-A0A6B3GMC4-F1
#
_entry.id   AF-A0A6B3GMC4-F1
#
_cell.length_a   1.000
_cell.length_b   1.000
_cell.length_c   1.000
_cell.angle_alpha   90.00
_cell.angle_beta   90.00
_cell.angle_gamma   90.00
#
_symmetry.space_group_name_H-M   'P 1'
#
loop_
_entity.id
_entity.type
_entity.pdbx_description
1 polymer ?
#
loop_
_entity_poly.entity_id
_entity_poly.type
_entity_poly.pdbx_seq_one_letter_code
_entity_poly.pdbx_strand_id
1 'polypeptide(L)'
;QGADIEIVAVNDLGDTATTAHLLKYDTILGRLKAEVSHTADTITVDGHTIKVLSERNPADIPWGELGVDIVIESTGIFTKKADAEKH
;
A
#
# COMPACT_ATOMS: atom_id res chain seq x y z
N GLN A 1 12.41 -9.40 -10.98
CA GLN A 1 13.12 -8.24 -10.42
C GLN A 1 13.66 -7.44 -11.59
N GLY A 2 13.35 -6.14 -11.69
CA GLY A 2 13.69 -5.31 -12.87
C GLY A 2 12.49 -4.85 -13.71
N ALA A 3 11.28 -4.80 -13.13
CA ALA A 3 10.19 -4.05 -13.73
C ALA A 3 10.33 -2.58 -13.31
N ASP A 4 10.07 -1.66 -14.24
CA ASP A 4 10.06 -0.21 -14.00
C ASP A 4 8.75 0.16 -13.27
N ILE A 5 8.65 -0.22 -12.01
CA ILE A 5 7.47 -0.02 -11.15
C ILE A 5 7.94 0.49 -9.80
N GLU A 6 7.28 1.55 -9.33
CA GLU A 6 7.44 2.11 -7.99
C GLU A 6 6.11 2.00 -7.23
N ILE A 7 6.18 1.59 -5.96
CA ILE A 7 5.02 1.58 -5.07
C ILE A 7 5.01 2.92 -4.34
N VAL A 8 4.13 3.84 -4.76
CA VAL A 8 4.06 5.19 -4.20
C VAL A 8 3.07 5.31 -3.04
N ALA A 9 2.05 4.44 -2.98
CA ALA A 9 1.01 4.48 -1.96
C ALA A 9 0.42 3.10 -1.66
N VAL A 10 -0.13 2.95 -0.45
CA VAL A 10 -0.95 1.82 -0.01
C VAL A 10 -2.13 2.32 0.82
N ASN A 11 -3.27 1.65 0.74
CA ASN A 11 -4.45 1.93 1.55
C ASN A 11 -4.85 0.69 2.35
N ASP A 12 -5.00 0.83 3.67
CA ASP A 12 -5.54 -0.21 4.56
C ASP A 12 -6.29 0.43 5.74
N LEU A 13 -7.26 -0.28 6.30
CA LEU A 13 -8.04 0.20 7.44
C LEU A 13 -7.32 0.06 8.80
N GLY A 14 -6.21 -0.68 8.84
CA GLY A 14 -5.30 -0.75 9.97
C GLY A 14 -4.41 0.50 10.10
N ASP A 15 -3.75 0.62 11.24
CA ASP A 15 -2.78 1.69 11.46
C ASP A 15 -1.44 1.41 10.77
N THR A 16 -0.74 2.48 10.41
CA THR A 16 0.55 2.45 9.72
C THR A 16 1.61 1.62 10.44
N ALA A 17 1.64 1.62 11.78
CA ALA A 17 2.63 0.87 12.55
C ALA A 17 2.39 -0.63 12.44
N THR A 18 1.14 -1.07 12.53
CA THR A 18 0.73 -2.45 12.31
C THR A 18 1.06 -2.90 10.88
N THR A 19 0.74 -2.10 9.87
CA THR A 19 1.05 -2.42 8.47
C THR A 19 2.56 -2.54 8.23
N ALA A 20 3.37 -1.64 8.79
CA ALA A 20 4.83 -1.71 8.71
C ALA A 20 5.39 -2.98 9.37
N HIS A 21 4.81 -3.38 10.51
CA HIS A 21 5.17 -4.62 11.18
C HIS A 21 4.88 -5.83 10.30
N LEU A 22 3.68 -5.91 9.71
CA LEU A 22 3.28 -7.02 8.84
C LEU A 22 4.15 -7.10 7.58
N LEU A 23 4.52 -5.96 6.99
CA LEU A 23 5.45 -5.91 5.87
C LEU A 23 6.84 -6.48 6.23
N LYS A 24 7.32 -6.23 7.46
CA LYS A 24 8.62 -6.70 7.93
C LYS A 24 8.63 -8.19 8.28
N TYR A 25 7.53 -8.70 8.83
CA TYR A 25 7.43 -10.03 9.42
C TYR A 25 6.33 -10.86 8.78
N ASP A 26 6.72 -11.75 7.87
CA ASP A 26 5.84 -12.77 7.31
C ASP A 26 6.16 -14.15 7.93
N THR A 27 5.12 -14.90 8.32
CA THR A 27 5.30 -16.22 8.95
C THR A 27 5.70 -17.31 7.96
N ILE A 28 5.29 -17.20 6.70
CA ILE A 28 5.52 -18.17 5.64
C ILE A 28 6.78 -17.81 4.84
N LEU A 29 6.90 -16.55 4.44
CA LEU A 29 8.02 -16.06 3.62
C LEU A 29 9.22 -15.60 4.48
N GLY A 30 9.02 -15.46 5.79
CA GLY A 30 10.02 -15.01 6.73
C GLY A 30 10.15 -13.48 6.79
N ARG A 31 11.27 -13.01 7.33
CA ARG A 31 11.51 -11.58 7.51
C ARG A 31 11.97 -10.93 6.21
N LEU A 32 11.38 -9.78 5.87
CA LEU A 32 11.86 -8.96 4.76
C LEU A 32 13.28 -8.45 5.08
N LYS A 33 14.23 -8.70 4.18
CA LYS A 33 15.65 -8.32 4.33
C LYS A 33 15.91 -6.87 3.89
N ALA A 34 15.02 -5.96 4.27
CA ALA A 34 15.11 -4.52 4.06
C ALA A 34 14.95 -3.79 5.40
N GLU A 35 15.53 -2.61 5.55
CA GLU A 35 15.19 -1.72 6.65
C GLU A 35 13.76 -1.22 6.47
N VAL A 36 12.91 -1.38 7.49
CA VAL A 36 11.52 -0.93 7.47
C VAL A 36 11.33 0.01 8.65
N SER A 37 10.92 1.24 8.35
CA SER A 37 10.52 2.24 9.35
C SER A 37 9.19 2.87 8.94
N HIS A 38 8.57 3.63 9.84
CA HIS A 38 7.29 4.27 9.55
C HIS A 38 7.14 5.59 10.29
N THR A 39 6.22 6.42 9.81
CA THR A 39 5.68 7.58 10.52
C THR A 39 4.22 7.33 10.88
N ALA A 40 3.43 8.38 11.09
CA ALA A 40 1.98 8.26 11.25
C ALA A 40 1.29 7.84 9.94
N ASP A 41 1.82 8.26 8.79
CA ASP A 41 1.15 8.18 7.49
C ASP A 41 2.07 7.73 6.35
N THR A 42 3.26 7.21 6.66
CA THR A 42 4.20 6.65 5.68
C THR A 42 4.91 5.41 6.18
N ILE A 43 5.32 4.56 5.26
CA ILE A 43 6.25 3.44 5.47
C ILE A 43 7.48 3.68 4.59
N THR A 44 8.68 3.50 5.15
CA THR A 44 9.93 3.60 4.38
C THR A 44 10.63 2.24 4.35
N VAL A 45 10.95 1.77 3.15
CA VAL A 45 11.64 0.49 2.89
C VAL A 45 12.94 0.75 2.14
N ASP A 46 14.10 0.46 2.74
CA ASP A 46 15.43 0.75 2.17
C ASP A 46 15.52 2.18 1.56
N GLY A 47 15.03 3.17 2.30
CA GLY A 47 15.02 4.59 1.89
C GLY A 47 13.90 5.02 0.95
N HIS A 48 13.06 4.09 0.44
CA HIS A 48 11.92 4.42 -0.41
C HIS A 48 10.68 4.63 0.46
N THR A 49 10.10 5.83 0.41
CA THR A 49 8.94 6.21 1.21
C THR A 49 7.64 6.02 0.44
N ILE A 50 6.70 5.32 1.09
CA ILE A 50 5.39 4.95 0.57
C ILE A 50 4.34 5.67 1.42
N LYS A 51 3.37 6.34 0.78
CA LYS A 51 2.23 6.95 1.47
C LYS A 51 1.28 5.87 1.98
N VAL A 52 0.81 6.00 3.23
CA VAL A 52 -0.23 5.13 3.79
C VAL A 52 -1.52 5.94 3.96
N LEU A 53 -2.61 5.38 3.48
CA LEU A 53 -3.96 5.92 3.61
C LEU A 53 -4.86 4.93 4.36
N SER A 54 -6.00 5.42 4.86
CA SER A 54 -6.97 4.61 5.60
C SER A 54 -8.41 4.94 5.22
N GLU A 55 -8.69 4.86 3.93
CA GLU A 55 -10.00 5.12 3.36
C GLU A 55 -10.76 3.83 3.07
N ARG A 56 -12.04 3.81 3.43
CA ARG A 56 -12.92 2.65 3.22
C ARG A 56 -13.54 2.62 1.83
N ASN A 57 -13.78 3.78 1.26
CA ASN A 57 -14.40 3.92 -0.05
C ASN A 57 -13.29 4.24 -1.07
N PRO A 58 -13.08 3.39 -2.10
CA PRO A 58 -12.04 3.60 -3.10
C PRO A 58 -12.07 4.97 -3.79
N ALA A 59 -13.27 5.52 -3.97
CA ALA A 59 -13.48 6.81 -4.64
C ALA A 59 -13.01 8.02 -3.83
N ASP A 60 -12.77 7.84 -2.53
CA ASP A 60 -12.29 8.92 -1.66
C ASP A 60 -10.75 8.95 -1.62
N ILE A 61 -10.08 7.99 -2.27
CA ILE A 61 -8.63 7.91 -2.28
C ILE A 61 -8.06 8.80 -3.40
N PRO A 62 -7.14 9.75 -3.10
CA PRO A 62 -6.67 10.73 -4.08
C PRO A 62 -5.56 10.17 -4.98
N TRP A 63 -5.80 9.07 -5.68
CA TRP A 63 -4.79 8.39 -6.52
C TRP A 63 -4.15 9.31 -7.56
N GLY A 64 -4.94 10.17 -8.20
CA GLY A 64 -4.46 11.12 -9.19
C GLY A 64 -3.51 12.18 -8.62
N GLU A 65 -3.73 12.63 -7.38
CA GLU A 65 -2.82 13.57 -6.70
C GLU A 65 -1.51 12.91 -6.28
N LEU A 66 -1.56 11.60 -6.02
CA LEU A 66 -0.39 10.78 -5.65
C LEU A 66 0.39 10.27 -6.87
N GLY A 67 -0.07 10.56 -8.09
CA GLY A 67 0.60 10.14 -9.33
C GLY A 67 0.54 8.63 -9.59
N VAL A 68 -0.52 7.96 -9.15
CA VAL A 68 -0.69 6.51 -9.35
C VAL A 68 -1.19 6.22 -10.77
N ASP A 69 -0.45 5.41 -11.52
CA ASP A 69 -0.86 4.94 -12.85
C ASP A 69 -1.72 3.66 -12.79
N ILE A 70 -1.43 2.79 -11.83
CA ILE A 70 -2.05 1.46 -11.70
C ILE A 70 -2.37 1.21 -10.23
N VAL A 71 -3.62 0.84 -9.95
CA VAL A 71 -4.03 0.33 -8.63
C VAL A 71 -4.10 -1.20 -8.67
N ILE A 72 -3.49 -1.84 -7.67
CA ILE A 72 -3.65 -3.27 -7.40
C ILE A 72 -4.74 -3.42 -6.34
N GLU A 73 -5.93 -3.79 -6.78
CA GLU A 73 -7.07 -4.04 -5.89
C GLU A 73 -6.96 -5.46 -5.28
N SER A 74 -6.44 -5.53 -4.04
CA SER A 74 -6.18 -6.77 -3.31
C SER A 74 -6.98 -6.88 -2.00
N THR A 75 -8.03 -6.09 -1.82
CA THR A 75 -8.90 -6.17 -0.62
C THR A 75 -9.83 -7.40 -0.68
N GLY A 76 -10.09 -7.91 -1.89
CA GLY A 76 -11.05 -8.98 -2.13
C GLY A 76 -12.53 -8.53 -2.10
N ILE A 77 -12.79 -7.24 -1.86
CA ILE A 77 -14.14 -6.68 -1.77
C ILE A 77 -14.59 -6.14 -3.13
N PHE A 78 -13.75 -5.36 -3.81
CA PHE A 78 -14.10 -4.64 -5.05
C PHE A 78 -13.74 -5.43 -6.31
N THR A 79 -14.22 -6.68 -6.39
CA THR A 79 -13.82 -7.64 -7.45
C THR A 79 -14.62 -7.54 -8.75
N LYS A 80 -15.67 -6.71 -8.79
CA LYS A 80 -16.46 -6.44 -9.99
C LYS A 80 -15.95 -5.17 -10.67
N LYS A 81 -16.03 -5.13 -12.00
CA LYS A 81 -15.62 -3.97 -12.81
C LYS A 81 -16.15 -2.64 -12.27
N ALA A 82 -17.46 -2.54 -12.04
CA ALA A 82 -18.09 -1.30 -11.57
C ALA A 82 -17.65 -0.87 -10.16
N ASP A 83 -17.13 -1.81 -9.36
CA ASP A 83 -16.60 -1.52 -8.03
C ASP A 83 -15.13 -1.10 -8.10
N ALA A 84 -14.33 -1.75 -8.95
CA ALA A 84 -12.93 -1.40 -9.20
C ALA A 84 -12.77 -0.08 -9.97
N GLU A 85 -13.75 0.31 -10.78
CA GLU A 85 -13.77 1.62 -11.48
C GLU A 85 -13.94 2.83 -10.54
N LYS A 86 -14.08 2.60 -9.23
CA LYS A 86 -14.12 3.66 -8.22
C LYS A 86 -12.73 4.17 -7.84
N HIS A 87 -11.66 3.44 -8.15
CA HIS A 87 -10.29 3.94 -8.06
C HIS A 87 -10.01 4.93 -9.20
#